data_AF-A0A496R7R3-F1
#
_entry.id   AF-A0A496R7R3-F1
#
_cell.length_a   1.000
_cell.length_b   1.000
_cell.length_c   1.000
_cell.angle_alpha   90.00
_cell.angle_beta   90.00
_cell.angle_gamma   90.00
#
_symmetry.space_group_name_H-M   'P 1'
#
loop_
_entity.id
_entity.type
_entity.pdbx_description
1 polymer ?
#
loop_
_entity_poly.entity_id
_entity_poly.type
_entity_poly.pdbx_seq_one_letter_code
_entity_poly.pdbx_strand_id
1 'polypeptide(L)'
;MELKKNRAKFFEAKYFGLVIGLLIALTFIVLSLFTPFFDRIEVKVLDIHFRYKNIFANETIQEGVSFVEQNPNISPDILIVGIDFRTLSKFGRWPFPRYTHSYLLDTLGRIRNQNERERSVLLDIFFNEPSNAVDDGILIDSIKENGRVFLETILDEVPPPSANKDDFYARQNLLYQNYGEIKNIVGDWENMISFSGLQPPLQPYAKATHGYGHPNYIKDSDEIYRRQHLVAKSSIPIQEIKLQDLSVDLKIDHNNFQRLAWTDKSNRQHSIPYPLTESIIEKLNREMEANAPLKTVDSNNDGTPDERYYVVRVYQDHFVPAITLSLALDYFNKKLSDIEVNLGKYIFIPHPQHFNTKTGLWEPYKKMISPPKYNADGEVIKEAEYELVPDIKIPIDENGTMLVNFMGPPSFSTPGERQTFPVRSYSGYASNPPGLDPAKWPPTRALGNKIVMVGAFARGMSADEKPTPYGLMYGVEIHANALNTIL
;
A
#
# COMPACT_ATOMS: atom_id res chain seq x y z
N MET A 1 -16.14 -29.63 72.13
CA MET A 1 -16.95 -28.95 71.11
C MET A 1 -16.03 -28.65 69.94
N GLU A 2 -15.86 -29.63 69.05
CA GLU A 2 -14.96 -29.54 67.90
C GLU A 2 -15.79 -29.17 66.66
N LEU A 3 -15.57 -27.97 66.12
CA LEU A 3 -16.25 -27.48 64.93
C LEU A 3 -15.75 -28.26 63.70
N LYS A 4 -16.51 -29.27 63.27
CA LYS A 4 -16.33 -29.95 61.99
C LYS A 4 -16.59 -28.95 60.86
N LYS A 5 -15.53 -28.34 60.32
CA LYS A 5 -15.58 -27.58 59.06
C LYS A 5 -15.95 -28.54 57.93
N ASN A 6 -17.20 -28.48 57.47
CA ASN A 6 -17.63 -29.09 56.21
C ASN A 6 -16.81 -28.47 55.08
N ARG A 7 -15.68 -29.09 54.70
CA ARG A 7 -15.01 -28.77 53.45
C ARG A 7 -15.95 -29.19 52.32
N ALA A 8 -16.37 -28.22 51.49
CA ALA A 8 -17.24 -28.47 50.35
C ALA A 8 -16.62 -29.58 49.48
N LYS A 9 -17.42 -30.60 49.10
CA LYS A 9 -17.02 -31.73 48.22
C LYS A 9 -16.39 -31.31 46.89
N PHE A 10 -16.50 -30.04 46.53
CA PHE A 10 -15.87 -29.41 45.38
C PHE A 10 -14.33 -29.44 45.43
N PHE A 11 -13.72 -29.49 46.62
CA PHE A 11 -12.26 -29.55 46.79
C PHE A 11 -11.69 -30.98 46.93
N GLU A 12 -12.46 -32.01 46.57
CA GLU A 12 -11.94 -33.38 46.50
C GLU A 12 -10.93 -33.51 45.34
N ALA A 13 -9.81 -34.19 45.56
CA ALA A 13 -8.70 -34.32 44.61
C ALA A 13 -9.12 -34.83 43.20
N LYS A 14 -10.25 -35.55 43.12
CA LYS A 14 -10.84 -36.06 41.88
C LYS A 14 -11.40 -34.96 40.96
N TYR A 15 -11.90 -33.85 41.51
CA TYR A 15 -12.50 -32.76 40.75
C TYR A 15 -11.56 -31.56 40.60
N PHE A 16 -10.48 -31.53 41.37
CA PHE A 16 -9.53 -30.42 41.42
C PHE A 16 -8.94 -30.05 40.04
N GLY A 17 -8.57 -31.05 39.23
CA GLY A 17 -8.07 -30.81 37.87
C GLY A 17 -9.11 -30.20 36.93
N LEU A 18 -10.36 -30.65 37.02
CA LEU A 18 -11.47 -30.13 36.20
C LEU A 18 -11.85 -28.70 36.62
N VAL A 19 -11.83 -28.40 37.91
CA VAL A 19 -12.07 -27.06 38.45
C VAL A 19 -10.98 -26.09 38.01
N ILE A 20 -9.70 -26.49 38.10
CA ILE A 20 -8.58 -25.67 37.59
C ILE A 20 -8.69 -25.47 36.08
N GLY A 21 -8.98 -26.53 35.33
CA GLY A 21 -9.17 -26.45 33.87
C GLY A 21 -10.29 -25.47 33.49
N LEU A 22 -11.44 -25.54 34.16
CA LEU A 22 -12.54 -24.59 33.98
C LEU A 22 -12.16 -23.17 34.37
N LEU A 23 -11.42 -22.98 35.46
CA LEU A 23 -10.99 -21.66 35.90
C LEU A 23 -10.01 -21.03 34.91
N ILE A 24 -9.07 -21.81 34.37
CA ILE A 24 -8.16 -21.37 33.30
C ILE A 24 -8.97 -21.05 32.04
N ALA A 25 -9.87 -21.93 31.60
CA ALA A 25 -10.70 -21.67 30.41
C ALA A 25 -11.54 -20.40 30.57
N LEU A 26 -12.19 -20.22 31.74
CA LEU A 26 -12.94 -19.01 32.05
C LEU A 26 -12.03 -17.77 32.05
N THR A 27 -10.83 -17.88 32.62
CA THR A 27 -9.84 -16.79 32.62
C THR A 27 -9.45 -16.42 31.19
N PHE A 28 -9.18 -17.40 30.33
CA PHE A 28 -8.88 -17.18 28.92
C PHE A 28 -10.07 -16.54 28.18
N ILE A 29 -11.31 -16.99 28.44
CA ILE A 29 -12.52 -16.39 27.88
C ILE A 29 -12.66 -14.93 28.34
N VAL A 30 -12.49 -14.65 29.63
CA VAL A 30 -12.57 -13.29 30.18
C VAL A 30 -11.47 -12.40 29.59
N LEU A 31 -10.23 -12.89 29.52
CA LEU A 31 -9.15 -12.17 28.87
C LEU A 31 -9.46 -11.92 27.39
N SER A 32 -10.02 -12.88 26.67
CA SER A 32 -10.37 -12.74 25.25
C SER A 32 -11.53 -11.79 24.99
N LEU A 33 -12.55 -11.74 25.86
CA LEU A 33 -13.74 -10.91 25.64
C LEU A 33 -13.59 -9.48 26.15
N PHE A 34 -12.79 -9.27 27.19
CA PHE A 34 -12.68 -7.97 27.86
C PHE A 34 -11.33 -7.27 27.67
N THR A 35 -10.33 -7.95 27.08
CA THR A 35 -8.99 -7.36 26.91
C THR A 35 -8.38 -7.70 25.55
N PRO A 36 -7.52 -6.84 24.97
CA PRO A 36 -6.78 -7.13 23.74
C PRO A 36 -5.53 -7.99 24.02
N PHE A 37 -5.59 -8.89 25.01
CA PHE A 37 -4.41 -9.62 25.49
C PHE A 37 -3.85 -10.56 24.42
N PHE A 38 -4.71 -11.33 23.76
CA PHE A 38 -4.28 -12.30 22.75
C PHE A 38 -3.76 -11.62 21.49
N ASP A 39 -4.42 -10.56 21.02
CA ASP A 39 -3.97 -9.77 19.85
C ASP A 39 -2.55 -9.23 20.07
N ARG A 40 -2.25 -8.73 21.29
CA ARG A 40 -0.91 -8.25 21.64
C ARG A 40 0.14 -9.35 21.70
N ILE A 41 -0.26 -10.58 22.08
CA ILE A 41 0.66 -11.72 22.05
C ILE A 41 0.94 -12.12 20.61
N GLU A 42 -0.10 -12.18 19.76
CA GLU A 42 0.04 -12.52 18.34
C GLU A 42 1.04 -11.59 17.64
N VAL A 43 0.92 -10.28 17.82
CA VAL A 43 1.84 -9.29 17.24
C VAL A 43 3.28 -9.50 17.74
N LYS A 44 3.47 -9.82 19.03
CA LYS A 44 4.81 -10.11 19.58
C LYS A 44 5.39 -11.42 19.04
N VAL A 45 4.56 -12.44 18.87
CA VAL A 45 4.97 -13.72 18.26
C VAL A 45 5.33 -13.52 16.80
N LEU A 46 4.62 -12.63 16.09
CA LEU A 46 4.94 -12.25 14.72
C LEU A 46 6.32 -11.56 14.63
N ASP A 47 6.66 -10.66 15.54
CA ASP A 47 8.01 -10.06 15.59
C ASP A 47 9.11 -11.08 15.93
N ILE A 48 8.80 -12.05 16.79
CA ILE A 48 9.67 -13.20 17.03
C ILE A 48 9.87 -13.97 15.72
N HIS A 49 8.80 -14.28 14.99
CA HIS A 49 8.86 -14.96 13.70
C HIS A 49 9.77 -14.22 12.72
N PHE A 50 9.62 -12.90 12.55
CA PHE A 50 10.50 -12.10 11.69
C PHE A 50 11.97 -12.17 12.14
N ARG A 51 12.27 -12.09 13.44
CA ARG A 51 13.66 -12.18 13.91
C ARG A 51 14.30 -13.56 13.69
N TYR A 52 13.52 -14.64 13.75
CA TYR A 52 13.99 -16.01 13.52
C TYR A 52 13.92 -16.44 12.06
N LYS A 53 13.24 -15.68 11.20
CA LYS A 53 13.25 -15.89 9.76
C LYS A 53 14.70 -15.72 9.28
N ASN A 54 15.28 -16.82 8.77
CA ASN A 54 16.69 -16.94 8.40
C ASN A 54 17.21 -15.70 7.66
N ILE A 55 17.91 -14.84 8.39
CA ILE A 55 18.72 -13.76 7.83
C ILE A 55 19.96 -14.46 7.30
N PHE A 56 19.94 -14.86 6.03
CA PHE A 56 21.13 -15.40 5.38
C PHE A 56 22.26 -14.38 5.55
N ALA A 57 23.31 -14.80 6.23
CA ALA A 57 24.47 -13.98 6.52
C ALA A 57 25.33 -13.91 5.26
N ASN A 58 25.79 -12.70 4.91
CA ASN A 58 26.85 -12.55 3.93
C ASN A 58 28.07 -13.34 4.42
N GLU A 59 28.45 -14.41 3.72
CA GLU A 59 29.72 -15.07 3.98
C GLU A 59 30.82 -14.31 3.24
N THR A 60 31.63 -13.57 3.99
CA THR A 60 32.84 -12.96 3.46
C THR A 60 33.91 -14.05 3.37
N ILE A 61 34.08 -14.63 2.18
CA ILE A 61 35.03 -15.72 1.96
C ILE A 61 36.48 -15.18 1.99
N GLN A 62 36.70 -13.92 1.56
CA GLN A 62 37.98 -13.18 1.63
C GLN A 62 37.72 -11.66 1.81
N GLU A 63 38.65 -10.92 2.44
CA GLU A 63 38.60 -9.45 2.50
C GLU A 63 38.49 -8.85 1.08
N GLY A 64 37.37 -8.21 0.78
CA GLY A 64 37.08 -7.60 -0.53
C GLY A 64 36.27 -8.45 -1.50
N VAL A 65 35.98 -9.72 -1.18
CA VAL A 65 35.07 -10.59 -1.96
C VAL A 65 33.98 -11.13 -1.06
N SER A 66 32.79 -10.52 -1.12
CA SER A 66 31.58 -11.04 -0.51
C SER A 66 30.80 -11.84 -1.56
N PHE A 67 30.54 -13.12 -1.27
CA PHE A 67 29.51 -13.87 -1.98
C PHE A 67 28.20 -13.67 -1.22
N VAL A 68 27.27 -12.94 -1.83
CA VAL A 68 25.91 -12.82 -1.30
C VAL A 68 25.10 -13.95 -1.93
N GLU A 69 24.82 -15.01 -1.16
CA GLU A 69 23.87 -16.02 -1.61
C GLU A 69 22.50 -15.36 -1.77
N GLN A 70 21.98 -15.36 -2.99
CA GLN A 70 20.74 -14.68 -3.32
C GLN A 70 19.56 -15.42 -2.64
N ASN A 71 18.86 -14.75 -1.72
CA ASN A 71 17.67 -15.31 -1.10
C ASN A 71 16.57 -15.53 -2.16
N PRO A 72 16.14 -16.78 -2.42
CA PRO A 72 15.14 -17.06 -3.46
C PRO A 72 13.75 -16.47 -3.16
N ASN A 73 13.50 -16.05 -1.91
CA ASN A 73 12.26 -15.38 -1.52
C ASN A 73 12.29 -13.86 -1.77
N ILE A 74 13.41 -13.32 -2.26
CA ILE A 74 13.55 -11.91 -2.65
C ILE A 74 13.56 -11.85 -4.17
N SER A 75 12.62 -11.09 -4.73
CA SER A 75 12.54 -10.89 -6.18
C SER A 75 13.81 -10.21 -6.70
N PRO A 76 14.48 -10.78 -7.72
CA PRO A 76 15.65 -10.16 -8.35
C PRO A 76 15.33 -8.85 -9.08
N ASP A 77 14.05 -8.60 -9.33
CA ASP A 77 13.57 -7.54 -10.21
C ASP A 77 13.17 -6.28 -9.47
N ILE A 78 13.24 -6.28 -8.13
CA ILE A 78 13.09 -5.04 -7.35
C ILE A 78 14.43 -4.33 -7.25
N LEU A 79 14.48 -3.06 -7.64
CA LEU A 79 15.66 -2.21 -7.51
C LEU A 79 15.29 -0.88 -6.86
N ILE A 80 15.94 -0.57 -5.74
CA ILE A 80 15.81 0.73 -5.09
C ILE A 80 16.84 1.70 -5.68
N VAL A 81 16.38 2.87 -6.10
CA VAL A 81 17.20 4.01 -6.50
C VAL A 81 17.08 5.07 -5.41
N GLY A 82 18.00 5.02 -4.45
CA GLY A 82 17.93 5.82 -3.23
C GLY A 82 18.49 7.22 -3.42
N ILE A 83 17.74 8.23 -2.97
CA ILE A 83 18.26 9.59 -2.75
C ILE A 83 19.08 9.56 -1.46
N ASP A 84 20.33 9.14 -1.64
CA ASP A 84 21.30 8.91 -0.57
C ASP A 84 22.22 10.13 -0.33
N PHE A 85 23.13 10.01 0.65
CA PHE A 85 24.08 11.07 0.98
C PHE A 85 24.97 11.45 -0.23
N ARG A 86 25.32 10.49 -1.09
CA ARG A 86 26.07 10.76 -2.32
C ARG A 86 25.27 11.64 -3.28
N THR A 87 23.97 11.39 -3.38
CA THR A 87 23.04 12.21 -4.17
C THR A 87 22.92 13.62 -3.62
N LEU A 88 22.73 13.77 -2.31
CA LEU A 88 22.67 15.09 -1.66
C LEU A 88 23.98 15.86 -1.81
N SER A 89 25.12 15.17 -1.74
CA SER A 89 26.43 15.79 -1.99
C SER A 89 26.59 16.28 -3.43
N LYS A 90 25.92 15.64 -4.39
CA LYS A 90 26.02 15.95 -5.82
C LYS A 90 25.04 17.03 -6.27
N PHE A 91 23.79 16.97 -5.84
CA PHE A 91 22.71 17.87 -6.29
C PHE A 91 22.30 18.92 -5.26
N GLY A 92 22.85 18.83 -4.03
CA GLY A 92 22.53 19.75 -2.95
C GLY A 92 21.34 19.28 -2.11
N ARG A 93 20.64 20.24 -1.53
CA ARG A 93 19.59 19.99 -0.53
C ARG A 93 18.27 19.61 -1.20
N TRP A 94 17.56 18.64 -0.61
CA TRP A 94 16.17 18.29 -0.93
C TRP A 94 15.17 19.40 -0.49
N PRO A 95 14.06 19.65 -1.23
CA PRO A 95 13.67 19.02 -2.49
C PRO A 95 14.46 19.54 -3.70
N PHE A 96 14.66 18.67 -4.70
CA PHE A 96 15.36 19.05 -5.93
C PHE A 96 14.43 19.79 -6.91
N PRO A 97 14.97 20.64 -7.80
CA PRO A 97 14.24 21.14 -8.96
C PRO A 97 13.72 20.00 -9.84
N ARG A 98 12.52 20.14 -10.45
CA ARG A 98 11.85 19.05 -11.17
C ARG A 98 12.66 18.48 -12.35
N TYR A 99 13.46 19.31 -13.02
CA TYR A 99 14.37 18.86 -14.08
C TYR A 99 15.41 17.82 -13.58
N THR A 100 15.72 17.78 -12.29
CA THR A 100 16.65 16.78 -11.74
C THR A 100 16.06 15.37 -11.83
N HIS A 101 14.73 15.25 -11.72
CA HIS A 101 14.01 13.99 -11.92
C HIS A 101 13.91 13.62 -13.40
N SER A 102 13.87 14.61 -14.30
CA SER A 102 13.85 14.36 -15.74
C SER A 102 15.16 13.69 -16.19
N TYR A 103 16.31 14.10 -15.65
CA TYR A 103 17.60 13.45 -15.93
C TYR A 103 17.66 11.97 -15.51
N LEU A 104 17.02 11.63 -14.38
CA LEU A 104 16.87 10.24 -13.97
C LEU A 104 16.05 9.47 -15.02
N LEU A 105 14.85 9.97 -15.35
CA LEU A 105 13.93 9.30 -16.27
C LEU A 105 14.49 9.17 -17.68
N ASP A 106 15.17 10.20 -18.18
CA ASP A 106 15.90 10.18 -19.45
C ASP A 106 16.95 9.05 -19.46
N THR A 107 17.66 8.86 -18.35
CA THR A 107 18.67 7.80 -18.24
C THR A 107 18.08 6.40 -18.26
N LEU A 108 16.90 6.22 -17.66
CA LEU A 108 16.16 4.96 -17.68
C LEU A 108 15.50 4.71 -19.05
N GLY A 109 14.95 5.77 -19.66
CA GLY A 109 14.25 5.74 -20.95
C GLY A 109 15.16 5.49 -22.14
N ARG A 110 16.33 6.14 -22.14
CA ARG A 110 17.26 6.21 -23.27
C ARG A 110 18.29 5.09 -23.24
N ILE A 111 17.78 3.84 -23.31
CA ILE A 111 18.58 2.62 -23.45
C ILE A 111 18.37 2.05 -24.85
N ARG A 112 19.46 1.72 -25.56
CA ARG A 112 19.38 1.32 -26.97
C ARG A 112 18.61 0.01 -27.17
N ASN A 113 18.84 -0.99 -26.32
CA ASN A 113 18.02 -2.20 -26.31
C ASN A 113 16.79 -1.99 -25.41
N GLN A 114 15.61 -1.80 -26.01
CA GLN A 114 14.38 -1.53 -25.25
C GLN A 114 13.90 -2.73 -24.41
N ASN A 115 14.33 -3.96 -24.73
CA ASN A 115 14.05 -5.13 -23.89
C ASN A 115 14.87 -5.14 -22.58
N GLU A 116 15.96 -4.37 -22.53
CA GLU A 116 16.86 -4.23 -21.37
C GLU A 116 16.48 -3.06 -20.46
N ARG A 117 15.33 -2.42 -20.70
CA ARG A 117 14.77 -1.37 -19.85
C ARG A 117 13.99 -1.93 -18.66
N GLU A 118 13.89 -1.10 -17.64
CA GLU A 118 13.04 -1.27 -16.47
C GLU A 118 11.59 -1.50 -16.85
N ARG A 119 10.89 -2.43 -16.20
CA ARG A 119 9.47 -2.71 -16.41
C ARG A 119 8.61 -1.52 -15.99
N SER A 120 8.93 -0.94 -14.83
CA SER A 120 8.18 0.15 -14.22
C SER A 120 9.11 1.03 -13.38
N VAL A 121 8.76 2.30 -13.21
CA VAL A 121 9.46 3.25 -12.35
C VAL A 121 8.47 3.87 -11.37
N LEU A 122 8.57 3.53 -10.09
CA LEU A 122 7.90 4.30 -9.04
C LEU A 122 8.74 5.52 -8.69
N LEU A 123 8.15 6.70 -8.79
CA LEU A 123 8.66 7.89 -8.11
C LEU A 123 7.89 8.06 -6.80
N ASP A 124 8.49 7.61 -5.69
CA ASP A 124 8.02 7.85 -4.31
C ASP A 124 8.36 9.30 -3.92
N ILE A 125 7.74 10.21 -4.67
CA ILE A 125 7.90 11.67 -4.65
C ILE A 125 6.57 12.28 -5.07
N PHE A 126 5.99 13.13 -4.23
CA PHE A 126 4.69 13.73 -4.52
C PHE A 126 4.80 14.97 -5.44
N PHE A 127 4.01 14.96 -6.51
CA PHE A 127 3.85 16.05 -7.48
C PHE A 127 2.44 16.63 -7.40
N ASN A 128 1.91 16.81 -6.19
CA ASN A 128 0.56 17.31 -5.89
C ASN A 128 0.51 18.85 -5.72
N GLU A 129 1.67 19.49 -5.56
CA GLU A 129 1.83 20.94 -5.48
C GLU A 129 2.59 21.51 -6.70
N PRO A 130 2.18 22.69 -7.22
CA PRO A 130 2.85 23.34 -8.34
C PRO A 130 4.27 23.78 -7.98
N SER A 131 5.18 23.71 -8.95
CA SER A 131 6.54 24.23 -8.83
C SER A 131 6.80 25.29 -9.90
N ASN A 132 8.05 25.43 -10.35
CA ASN A 132 8.37 26.17 -11.55
C ASN A 132 7.73 25.47 -12.77
N ALA A 133 6.89 26.19 -13.51
CA ALA A 133 6.14 25.62 -14.64
C ALA A 133 7.01 25.08 -15.78
N VAL A 134 8.21 25.67 -15.99
CA VAL A 134 9.16 25.18 -17.01
C VAL A 134 9.74 23.84 -16.56
N ASP A 135 10.17 23.75 -15.29
CA ASP A 135 10.72 22.51 -14.74
C ASP A 135 9.66 21.40 -14.68
N ASP A 136 8.41 21.74 -14.34
CA ASP A 136 7.28 20.81 -14.39
C ASP A 136 7.08 20.28 -15.82
N GLY A 137 7.09 21.17 -16.82
CA GLY A 137 6.99 20.79 -18.23
C GLY A 137 8.08 19.82 -18.68
N ILE A 138 9.33 20.09 -18.31
CA ILE A 138 10.48 19.22 -18.60
C ILE A 138 10.28 17.82 -17.99
N LEU A 139 9.86 17.74 -16.72
CA LEU A 139 9.64 16.45 -16.08
C LEU A 139 8.46 15.70 -16.70
N ILE A 140 7.37 16.38 -17.02
CA ILE A 140 6.20 15.78 -17.67
C ILE A 140 6.58 15.17 -19.02
N ASP A 141 7.41 15.85 -19.81
CA ASP A 141 7.86 15.33 -21.10
C ASP A 141 8.76 14.10 -20.94
N SER A 142 9.68 14.09 -19.96
CA SER A 142 10.49 12.90 -19.64
C SER A 142 9.65 11.75 -19.09
N ILE A 143 8.58 12.01 -18.34
CA ILE A 143 7.63 10.97 -17.90
C ILE A 143 6.96 10.32 -19.11
N LYS A 144 6.49 11.14 -20.07
CA LYS A 144 5.88 10.63 -21.31
C LYS A 144 6.88 9.88 -22.19
N GLU A 145 8.10 10.38 -22.33
CA GLU A 145 9.17 9.72 -23.10
C GLU A 145 9.55 8.36 -22.47
N ASN A 146 9.65 8.30 -21.14
CA ASN A 146 9.94 7.05 -20.45
C ASN A 146 8.78 6.04 -20.59
N GLY A 147 7.54 6.49 -20.38
CA GLY A 147 6.31 5.72 -20.58
C GLY A 147 6.10 4.55 -19.62
N ARG A 148 6.83 4.48 -18.49
CA ARG A 148 6.74 3.40 -17.49
C ARG A 148 6.66 3.92 -16.05
N VAL A 149 6.37 5.20 -15.87
CA VAL A 149 6.37 5.86 -14.55
C VAL A 149 5.05 5.66 -13.81
N PHE A 150 5.11 5.38 -12.52
CA PHE A 150 3.98 5.33 -11.60
C PHE A 150 4.10 6.45 -10.58
N LEU A 151 2.97 7.10 -10.31
CA LEU A 151 2.85 8.19 -9.34
C LEU A 151 1.80 7.88 -8.29
N GLU A 152 1.88 8.56 -7.17
CA GLU A 152 1.05 8.26 -6.01
C GLU A 152 -0.02 9.31 -5.72
N THR A 153 -1.16 8.85 -5.22
CA THR A 153 -2.21 9.67 -4.61
C THR A 153 -2.16 9.46 -3.11
N ILE A 154 -2.01 10.54 -2.33
CA ILE A 154 -2.13 10.46 -0.87
C ILE A 154 -3.61 10.35 -0.50
N LEU A 155 -3.95 9.36 0.32
CA LEU A 155 -5.28 9.24 0.92
C LEU A 155 -5.23 9.71 2.37
N ASP A 156 -6.21 10.54 2.76
CA ASP A 156 -6.34 11.06 4.11
C ASP A 156 -7.71 10.71 4.69
N GLU A 157 -7.76 10.48 6.01
CA GLU A 157 -9.00 10.26 6.72
C GLU A 157 -9.88 11.52 6.75
N VAL A 158 -9.23 12.69 6.69
CA VAL A 158 -9.87 14.00 6.74
C VAL A 158 -10.00 14.58 5.34
N PRO A 159 -11.16 15.13 4.95
CA PRO A 159 -11.32 15.78 3.65
C PRO A 159 -10.39 16.99 3.50
N PRO A 160 -9.95 17.32 2.27
CA PRO A 160 -9.14 18.50 2.02
C PRO A 160 -9.91 19.78 2.39
N PRO A 161 -9.19 20.89 2.68
CA PRO A 161 -9.81 22.20 2.85
C PRO A 161 -10.75 22.53 1.68
N SER A 162 -11.92 23.09 1.98
CA SER A 162 -13.02 23.28 1.02
C SER A 162 -12.61 24.00 -0.27
N ALA A 163 -11.67 24.94 -0.20
CA ALA A 163 -11.22 25.73 -1.34
C ALA A 163 -10.64 24.91 -2.50
N ASN A 164 -10.06 23.73 -2.24
CA ASN A 164 -9.36 22.92 -3.25
C ASN A 164 -10.01 21.55 -3.50
N LYS A 165 -11.16 21.27 -2.86
CA LYS A 165 -11.78 19.95 -2.87
C LYS A 165 -12.15 19.47 -4.28
N ASP A 166 -12.77 20.35 -5.08
CA ASP A 166 -13.24 20.00 -6.42
C ASP A 166 -12.08 19.73 -7.39
N ASP A 167 -10.97 20.47 -7.26
CA ASP A 167 -9.78 20.23 -8.08
C ASP A 167 -9.09 18.90 -7.72
N PHE A 168 -8.99 18.55 -6.44
CA PHE A 168 -8.48 17.22 -6.04
C PHE A 168 -9.34 16.09 -6.58
N TYR A 169 -10.67 16.21 -6.54
CA TYR A 169 -11.56 15.21 -7.12
C TYR A 169 -11.45 15.14 -8.65
N ALA A 170 -11.34 16.28 -9.33
CA ALA A 170 -11.13 16.32 -10.77
C ALA A 170 -9.81 15.63 -11.17
N ARG A 171 -8.72 15.89 -10.44
CA ARG A 171 -7.42 15.24 -10.62
C ARG A 171 -7.50 13.73 -10.41
N GLN A 172 -8.14 13.27 -9.34
CA GLN A 172 -8.28 11.84 -9.06
C GLN A 172 -9.15 11.15 -10.12
N ASN A 173 -10.23 11.79 -10.55
CA ASN A 173 -11.10 11.26 -11.60
C ASN A 173 -10.36 11.09 -12.94
N LEU A 174 -9.40 11.96 -13.27
CA LEU A 174 -8.53 11.75 -14.44
C LEU A 174 -7.71 10.45 -14.33
N LEU A 175 -7.24 10.09 -13.13
CA LEU A 175 -6.52 8.82 -12.93
C LEU A 175 -7.46 7.63 -13.13
N TYR A 176 -8.67 7.68 -12.58
CA TYR A 176 -9.69 6.63 -12.78
C TYR A 176 -10.04 6.44 -14.25
N GLN A 177 -10.23 7.54 -14.99
CA GLN A 177 -10.59 7.50 -16.41
C GLN A 177 -9.46 6.95 -17.29
N ASN A 178 -8.21 7.32 -17.00
CA ASN A 178 -7.07 6.97 -17.84
C ASN A 178 -6.51 5.57 -17.54
N TYR A 179 -6.48 5.16 -16.27
CA TYR A 179 -5.79 3.93 -15.83
C TYR A 179 -6.71 2.93 -15.13
N GLY A 180 -7.99 3.28 -14.94
CA GLY A 180 -8.97 2.43 -14.28
C GLY A 180 -8.91 2.51 -12.75
N GLU A 181 -9.83 1.80 -12.11
CA GLU A 181 -9.86 1.57 -10.66
C GLU A 181 -10.35 0.14 -10.40
N ILE A 182 -10.31 -0.33 -9.15
CA ILE A 182 -10.78 -1.67 -8.82
C ILE A 182 -12.32 -1.67 -8.84
N LYS A 183 -12.92 -2.56 -9.64
CA LYS A 183 -14.39 -2.65 -9.80
C LYS A 183 -14.97 -4.00 -9.42
N ASN A 184 -14.21 -5.09 -9.55
CA ASN A 184 -14.69 -6.43 -9.23
C ASN A 184 -14.43 -6.73 -7.74
N ILE A 185 -15.36 -6.29 -6.89
CA ILE A 185 -15.26 -6.43 -5.43
C ILE A 185 -16.45 -7.23 -4.90
N VAL A 186 -16.13 -8.25 -4.13
CA VAL A 186 -17.08 -9.15 -3.48
C VAL A 186 -16.86 -9.08 -1.97
N GLY A 187 -17.93 -8.92 -1.20
CA GLY A 187 -17.89 -8.82 0.27
C GLY A 187 -18.49 -7.51 0.79
N ASP A 188 -18.28 -7.24 2.08
CA ASP A 188 -18.84 -6.10 2.80
C ASP A 188 -18.05 -4.80 2.57
N TRP A 189 -18.12 -4.28 1.35
CA TRP A 189 -17.43 -3.05 0.96
C TRP A 189 -18.01 -1.81 1.66
N GLU A 190 -19.29 -1.85 2.06
CA GLU A 190 -19.98 -0.73 2.71
C GLU A 190 -19.35 -0.39 4.06
N ASN A 191 -18.84 -1.39 4.79
CA ASN A 191 -18.24 -1.23 6.11
C ASN A 191 -16.70 -1.14 6.11
N MET A 192 -16.04 -1.21 4.94
CA MET A 192 -14.61 -0.90 4.85
C MET A 192 -14.31 0.50 5.40
N ILE A 193 -13.14 0.66 6.01
CA ILE A 193 -12.58 1.97 6.35
C ILE A 193 -12.49 2.82 5.07
N SER A 194 -12.98 4.07 5.15
CA SER A 194 -13.03 5.00 4.01
C SER A 194 -12.14 6.22 4.22
N PHE A 195 -11.45 6.62 3.17
CA PHE A 195 -10.71 7.86 3.08
C PHE A 195 -11.57 8.94 2.43
N SER A 196 -11.73 10.07 3.13
CA SER A 196 -12.48 11.23 2.63
C SER A 196 -11.58 12.24 1.93
N GLY A 197 -10.28 12.21 2.21
CA GLY A 197 -9.27 13.08 1.64
C GLY A 197 -8.47 12.42 0.53
N LEU A 198 -8.18 13.21 -0.50
CA LEU A 198 -7.41 12.82 -1.67
C LEU A 198 -6.44 13.95 -2.00
N GLN A 199 -5.15 13.64 -2.16
CA GLN A 199 -4.15 14.56 -2.70
C GLN A 199 -3.43 13.92 -3.89
N PRO A 200 -4.10 13.81 -5.05
CA PRO A 200 -3.49 13.28 -6.28
C PRO A 200 -2.46 14.25 -6.87
N PRO A 201 -1.60 13.76 -7.79
CA PRO A 201 -0.71 14.59 -8.58
C PRO A 201 -1.47 15.69 -9.34
N LEU A 202 -0.77 16.79 -9.70
CA LEU A 202 -1.35 17.82 -10.56
C LEU A 202 -1.85 17.18 -11.88
N GLN A 203 -2.90 17.75 -12.48
CA GLN A 203 -3.53 17.20 -13.68
C GLN A 203 -2.54 16.87 -14.82
N PRO A 204 -1.50 17.68 -15.12
CA PRO A 204 -0.53 17.34 -16.17
C PRO A 204 0.27 16.07 -15.86
N TYR A 205 0.64 15.84 -14.60
CA TYR A 205 1.32 14.61 -14.16
C TYR A 205 0.37 13.41 -14.20
N ALA A 206 -0.86 13.57 -13.73
CA ALA A 206 -1.90 12.54 -13.79
C ALA A 206 -2.17 12.09 -15.25
N LYS A 207 -2.07 12.99 -16.23
CA LYS A 207 -2.22 12.66 -17.66
C LYS A 207 -0.99 11.99 -18.28
N ALA A 208 0.20 12.18 -17.69
CA ALA A 208 1.47 11.73 -18.27
C ALA A 208 1.94 10.37 -17.74
N THR A 209 1.53 10.01 -16.51
CA THR A 209 1.94 8.76 -15.85
C THR A 209 1.52 7.51 -16.64
N HIS A 210 2.12 6.37 -16.36
CA HIS A 210 1.73 5.07 -16.90
C HIS A 210 0.71 4.36 -16.00
N GLY A 211 0.78 4.62 -14.70
CA GLY A 211 -0.19 4.15 -13.72
C GLY A 211 -0.13 4.93 -12.42
N TYR A 212 -0.98 4.53 -11.46
CA TYR A 212 -1.06 5.19 -10.16
C TYR A 212 -1.45 4.21 -9.05
N GLY A 213 -1.33 4.66 -7.81
CA GLY A 213 -1.85 3.98 -6.62
C GLY A 213 -1.63 4.83 -5.38
N HIS A 214 -2.05 4.35 -4.21
CA HIS A 214 -1.82 5.06 -2.96
C HIS A 214 -0.66 4.45 -2.14
N PRO A 215 0.01 5.23 -1.27
CA PRO A 215 1.10 4.75 -0.42
C PRO A 215 0.67 4.34 0.99
N ASN A 216 -0.63 4.37 1.33
CA ASN A 216 -1.09 4.18 2.70
C ASN A 216 -0.76 2.81 3.33
N TYR A 217 -0.20 2.85 4.54
CA TYR A 217 0.01 1.72 5.44
C TYR A 217 -0.74 1.93 6.76
N ILE A 218 -1.02 0.84 7.45
CA ILE A 218 -1.67 0.86 8.77
C ILE A 218 -0.63 0.53 9.84
N LYS A 219 -0.73 1.25 10.95
CA LYS A 219 -0.03 0.89 12.18
C LYS A 219 -0.84 -0.14 12.95
N ASP A 220 -0.17 -1.19 13.41
CA ASP A 220 -0.76 -2.09 14.37
C ASP A 220 -0.91 -1.39 15.74
N SER A 221 -1.53 -2.07 16.71
CA SER A 221 -1.76 -1.53 18.07
C SER A 221 -0.50 -1.12 18.84
N ASP A 222 0.69 -1.53 18.37
CA ASP A 222 2.00 -1.19 18.91
C ASP A 222 2.74 -0.11 18.10
N GLU A 223 2.03 0.58 17.21
CA GLU A 223 2.53 1.65 16.33
C GLU A 223 3.53 1.19 15.25
N ILE A 224 3.72 -0.13 15.06
CA ILE A 224 4.59 -0.70 14.03
C ILE A 224 3.79 -0.97 12.76
N TYR A 225 4.37 -0.62 11.60
CA TYR A 225 3.76 -0.84 10.30
C TYR A 225 4.02 -2.27 9.83
N ARG A 226 2.97 -3.10 9.81
CA ARG A 226 3.03 -4.47 9.26
C ARG A 226 2.06 -4.71 8.13
N ARG A 227 1.13 -3.79 7.86
CA ARG A 227 0.03 -3.99 6.91
C ARG A 227 -0.08 -2.84 5.93
N GLN A 228 -0.36 -3.19 4.68
CA GLN A 228 -0.68 -2.23 3.62
C GLN A 228 -2.13 -2.44 3.18
N HIS A 229 -2.90 -1.35 3.06
CA HIS A 229 -4.17 -1.44 2.32
C HIS A 229 -3.82 -1.74 0.86
N LEU A 230 -4.18 -2.90 0.32
CA LEU A 230 -4.05 -3.15 -1.13
C LEU A 230 -5.22 -2.54 -1.91
N VAL A 231 -6.36 -2.40 -1.23
CA VAL A 231 -7.58 -1.80 -1.75
C VAL A 231 -8.06 -0.79 -0.71
N ALA A 232 -7.98 0.50 -1.04
CA ALA A 232 -8.50 1.56 -0.19
C ALA A 232 -9.81 2.12 -0.75
N LYS A 233 -10.81 2.30 0.12
CA LYS A 233 -12.09 2.91 -0.25
C LYS A 233 -12.00 4.44 -0.15
N SER A 234 -12.14 5.14 -1.26
CA SER A 234 -12.32 6.60 -1.29
C SER A 234 -13.82 6.91 -1.35
N SER A 235 -14.32 7.69 -0.40
CA SER A 235 -15.75 8.01 -0.28
C SER A 235 -16.01 9.48 -0.55
N ILE A 236 -16.78 9.78 -1.61
CA ILE A 236 -17.11 11.15 -2.01
C ILE A 236 -18.59 11.42 -1.74
N PRO A 237 -18.96 12.40 -0.90
CA PRO A 237 -20.35 12.75 -0.69
C PRO A 237 -20.91 13.45 -1.93
N ILE A 238 -21.97 12.88 -2.53
CA ILE A 238 -22.62 13.40 -3.75
C ILE A 238 -23.98 14.05 -3.47
N GLN A 239 -24.62 13.73 -2.34
CA GLN A 239 -25.89 14.31 -1.94
C GLN A 239 -26.03 14.33 -0.41
N GLU A 240 -26.61 15.40 0.12
CA GLU A 240 -27.06 15.48 1.52
C GLU A 240 -28.60 15.41 1.56
N ILE A 241 -29.13 14.63 2.50
CA ILE A 241 -30.57 14.40 2.70
C ILE A 241 -30.87 14.65 4.18
N LYS A 242 -31.93 15.40 4.48
CA LYS A 242 -32.40 15.55 5.86
C LYS A 242 -32.99 14.22 6.29
N LEU A 243 -32.71 13.77 7.51
CA LEU A 243 -33.23 12.50 8.01
C LEU A 243 -34.76 12.38 7.91
N GLN A 244 -35.47 13.49 8.14
CA GLN A 244 -36.93 13.58 8.02
C GLN A 244 -37.46 13.41 6.59
N ASP A 245 -36.64 13.67 5.58
CA ASP A 245 -36.98 13.55 4.15
C ASP A 245 -36.60 12.17 3.60
N LEU A 246 -36.02 11.29 4.42
CA LEU A 246 -35.60 9.95 4.02
C LEU A 246 -36.84 9.06 3.82
N SER A 247 -36.98 8.49 2.63
CA SER A 247 -38.10 7.63 2.24
C SER A 247 -37.62 6.25 1.77
N VAL A 248 -38.45 5.22 1.95
CA VAL A 248 -38.24 3.88 1.38
C VAL A 248 -38.17 3.87 -0.14
N ASP A 249 -38.70 4.91 -0.79
CA ASP A 249 -38.68 5.07 -2.25
C ASP A 249 -37.35 5.62 -2.78
N LEU A 250 -36.42 6.01 -1.90
CA LEU A 250 -35.12 6.53 -2.30
C LEU A 250 -34.32 5.46 -3.06
N LYS A 251 -33.95 5.79 -4.30
CA LYS A 251 -33.12 4.93 -5.15
C LYS A 251 -31.70 5.48 -5.19
N ILE A 252 -30.74 4.62 -4.89
CA ILE A 252 -29.32 4.86 -5.08
C ILE A 252 -28.77 3.77 -6.01
N ASP A 253 -27.69 4.09 -6.72
CA ASP A 253 -27.03 3.15 -7.62
C ASP A 253 -26.06 2.23 -6.85
N HIS A 254 -26.62 1.31 -6.06
CA HIS A 254 -25.86 0.38 -5.21
C HIS A 254 -24.90 -0.50 -6.02
N ASN A 255 -25.30 -0.89 -7.23
CA ASN A 255 -24.48 -1.69 -8.14
C ASN A 255 -23.21 -0.95 -8.61
N ASN A 256 -23.23 0.38 -8.60
CA ASN A 256 -22.06 1.23 -8.87
C ASN A 256 -21.51 1.86 -7.60
N PHE A 257 -21.62 1.16 -6.46
CA PHE A 257 -21.02 1.54 -5.18
C PHE A 257 -21.50 2.88 -4.62
N GLN A 258 -22.76 3.24 -4.88
CA GLN A 258 -23.42 4.25 -4.06
C GLN A 258 -23.90 3.65 -2.75
N ARG A 259 -23.71 4.37 -1.65
CA ARG A 259 -24.24 3.97 -0.34
C ARG A 259 -24.80 5.14 0.44
N LEU A 260 -25.66 4.82 1.41
CA LEU A 260 -26.15 5.77 2.40
C LEU A 260 -25.30 5.67 3.66
N ALA A 261 -24.97 6.81 4.25
CA ALA A 261 -24.26 6.84 5.53
C ALA A 261 -24.58 8.09 6.35
N TRP A 262 -24.36 7.99 7.66
CA TRP A 262 -24.36 9.11 8.59
C TRP A 262 -23.05 9.15 9.39
N THR A 263 -22.80 10.27 10.06
CA THR A 263 -21.59 10.49 10.85
C THR A 263 -21.98 10.77 12.30
N ASP A 264 -21.34 10.12 13.25
CA ASP A 264 -21.60 10.34 14.68
C ASP A 264 -20.81 11.54 15.26
N LYS A 265 -21.06 11.85 16.54
CA LYS A 265 -20.39 12.92 17.29
C LYS A 265 -18.86 12.72 17.42
N SER A 266 -18.36 11.51 17.16
CA SER A 266 -16.94 11.16 17.17
C SER A 266 -16.33 11.16 15.76
N ASN A 267 -17.04 11.71 14.76
CA ASN A 267 -16.66 11.71 13.35
C ASN A 267 -16.53 10.32 12.72
N ARG A 268 -17.07 9.26 13.35
CA ARG A 268 -17.11 7.94 12.74
C ARG A 268 -18.30 7.84 11.80
N GLN A 269 -18.04 7.31 10.61
CA GLN A 269 -19.07 7.07 9.61
C GLN A 269 -19.73 5.70 9.85
N HIS A 270 -21.06 5.67 9.70
CA HIS A 270 -21.89 4.48 9.83
C HIS A 270 -22.70 4.29 8.55
N SER A 271 -22.52 3.14 7.91
CA SER A 271 -23.29 2.77 6.71
C SER A 271 -24.73 2.42 7.08
N ILE A 272 -25.67 2.83 6.21
CA ILE A 272 -27.10 2.56 6.37
C ILE A 272 -27.45 1.41 5.42
N PRO A 273 -28.01 0.29 5.92
CA PRO A 273 -28.38 -0.83 5.07
C PRO A 273 -29.33 -0.43 3.94
N TYR A 274 -29.09 -0.96 2.75
CA TYR A 274 -29.90 -0.74 1.55
C TYR A 274 -30.38 -2.10 0.98
N PRO A 275 -31.62 -2.22 0.46
CA PRO A 275 -32.65 -1.19 0.32
C PRO A 275 -33.24 -0.72 1.65
N LEU A 276 -33.72 0.53 1.68
CA LEU A 276 -34.36 1.10 2.86
C LEU A 276 -35.70 0.40 3.15
N THR A 277 -35.99 0.22 4.44
CA THR A 277 -37.27 -0.27 4.95
C THR A 277 -37.73 0.64 6.08
N GLU A 278 -39.04 0.62 6.39
CA GLU A 278 -39.58 1.39 7.53
C GLU A 278 -38.84 1.08 8.83
N SER A 279 -38.54 -0.19 9.10
CA SER A 279 -37.78 -0.61 10.29
C SER A 279 -36.35 -0.05 10.33
N ILE A 280 -35.69 0.08 9.18
CA ILE A 280 -34.35 0.68 9.08
C ILE A 280 -34.44 2.16 9.42
N ILE A 281 -35.43 2.87 8.85
CA ILE A 281 -35.62 4.31 9.09
C ILE A 281 -35.97 4.58 10.56
N GLU A 282 -36.86 3.78 11.17
CA GLU A 282 -37.18 3.90 12.61
C GLU A 282 -35.96 3.67 13.51
N LYS A 283 -35.14 2.67 13.19
CA LYS A 283 -33.89 2.41 13.91
C LYS A 283 -32.91 3.57 13.74
N LEU A 284 -32.74 4.05 12.51
CA LEU A 284 -31.85 5.15 12.16
C LEU A 284 -32.23 6.43 12.89
N ASN A 285 -33.54 6.76 12.98
CA ASN A 285 -34.03 7.90 13.75
C ASN A 285 -33.55 7.85 15.20
N ARG A 286 -33.74 6.72 15.88
CA ARG A 286 -33.30 6.55 17.28
C ARG A 286 -31.78 6.64 17.44
N GLU A 287 -31.03 6.05 16.51
CA GLU A 287 -29.56 6.05 16.57
C GLU A 287 -28.96 7.43 16.33
N MET A 288 -29.47 8.16 15.33
CA MET A 288 -29.01 9.50 14.99
C MET A 288 -29.43 10.52 16.06
N GLU A 289 -30.62 10.40 16.65
CA GLU A 289 -31.02 11.25 17.77
C GLU A 289 -30.05 11.14 18.96
N ALA A 290 -29.63 9.92 19.29
CA ALA A 290 -28.69 9.67 20.37
C ALA A 290 -27.26 10.13 20.03
N ASN A 291 -26.79 9.85 18.81
CA ASN A 291 -25.36 9.83 18.51
C ASN A 291 -24.91 10.79 17.41
N ALA A 292 -25.80 11.27 16.54
CA ALA A 292 -25.42 12.17 15.45
C ALA A 292 -25.37 13.64 15.92
N PRO A 293 -24.46 14.45 15.36
CA PRO A 293 -24.51 15.90 15.54
C PRO A 293 -25.63 16.51 14.68
N LEU A 294 -26.27 17.56 15.19
CA LEU A 294 -27.22 18.37 14.41
C LEU A 294 -26.46 19.33 13.51
N LYS A 295 -26.86 19.42 12.24
CA LYS A 295 -26.43 20.50 11.35
C LYS A 295 -27.34 21.71 11.58
N THR A 296 -26.73 22.85 11.86
CA THR A 296 -27.43 24.13 12.06
C THR A 296 -27.29 25.00 10.83
N VAL A 297 -28.38 25.58 10.37
CA VAL A 297 -28.38 26.59 9.30
C VAL A 297 -28.83 27.91 9.91
N ASP A 298 -28.00 28.94 9.75
CA ASP A 298 -28.28 30.32 10.12
C ASP A 298 -28.27 31.12 8.81
N SER A 299 -29.46 31.32 8.24
CA SER A 299 -29.64 31.87 6.90
C SER A 299 -29.54 33.39 6.89
N ASN A 300 -29.83 34.03 8.03
CA ASN A 300 -29.77 35.47 8.20
C ASN A 300 -28.45 35.95 8.86
N ASN A 301 -27.60 35.00 9.27
CA ASN A 301 -26.30 35.19 9.90
C ASN A 301 -26.38 36.03 11.19
N ASP A 302 -27.48 35.87 11.94
CA ASP A 302 -27.76 36.60 13.19
C ASP A 302 -27.18 35.92 14.44
N GLY A 303 -26.56 34.76 14.29
CA GLY A 303 -25.96 33.96 15.35
C GLY A 303 -26.95 32.98 16.02
N THR A 304 -28.22 32.94 15.58
CA THR A 304 -29.22 31.98 16.02
C THR A 304 -29.60 31.03 14.88
N PRO A 305 -29.50 29.70 15.09
CA PRO A 305 -29.88 28.74 14.06
C PRO A 305 -31.38 28.79 13.73
N ASP A 306 -31.72 29.08 12.47
CA ASP A 306 -33.08 29.00 11.92
C ASP A 306 -33.57 27.55 11.82
N GLU A 307 -32.66 26.63 11.47
CA GLU A 307 -32.98 25.23 11.23
C GLU A 307 -31.96 24.30 11.88
N ARG A 308 -32.43 23.18 12.43
CA ARG A 308 -31.61 22.09 12.97
C ARG A 308 -32.11 20.76 12.44
N TYR A 309 -31.26 19.99 11.79
CA TYR A 309 -31.62 18.67 11.28
C TYR A 309 -30.45 17.69 11.31
N TYR A 310 -30.78 16.41 11.30
CA TYR A 310 -29.83 15.32 11.12
C TYR A 310 -29.57 15.07 9.65
N VAL A 311 -28.32 14.75 9.31
CA VAL A 311 -27.87 14.63 7.92
C VAL A 311 -27.55 13.17 7.59
N VAL A 312 -28.23 12.65 6.58
CA VAL A 312 -27.86 11.44 5.86
C VAL A 312 -27.19 11.86 4.56
N ARG A 313 -26.14 11.15 4.14
CA ARG A 313 -25.45 11.44 2.89
C ARG A 313 -25.46 10.24 1.97
N VAL A 314 -25.60 10.50 0.68
CA VAL A 314 -25.28 9.54 -0.38
C VAL A 314 -23.81 9.74 -0.71
N TYR A 315 -23.05 8.65 -0.64
CA TYR A 315 -21.65 8.59 -1.03
C TYR A 315 -21.52 7.83 -2.35
N GLN A 316 -20.62 8.32 -3.21
CA GLN A 316 -20.03 7.54 -4.28
C GLN A 316 -18.71 6.98 -3.77
N ASP A 317 -18.63 5.65 -3.66
CA ASP A 317 -17.40 4.97 -3.27
C ASP A 317 -16.59 4.56 -4.50
N HIS A 318 -15.27 4.71 -4.37
CA HIS A 318 -14.25 4.35 -5.35
C HIS A 318 -13.19 3.49 -4.68
N PHE A 319 -12.56 2.56 -5.41
CA PHE A 319 -11.59 1.64 -4.83
C PHE A 319 -10.23 1.82 -5.47
N VAL A 320 -9.36 2.48 -4.72
CA VAL A 320 -8.03 2.89 -5.13
C VAL A 320 -7.06 1.76 -4.83
N PRO A 321 -6.26 1.29 -5.81
CA PRO A 321 -5.23 0.28 -5.54
C PRO A 321 -4.06 0.89 -4.75
N ALA A 322 -3.40 0.05 -3.96
CA ALA A 322 -2.05 0.37 -3.51
C ALA A 322 -1.10 0.54 -4.69
N ILE A 323 -0.11 1.41 -4.53
CA ILE A 323 0.95 1.57 -5.53
C ILE A 323 1.68 0.25 -5.82
N THR A 324 1.89 -0.58 -4.80
CA THR A 324 2.56 -1.89 -4.89
C THR A 324 1.72 -2.91 -5.63
N LEU A 325 0.38 -2.87 -5.48
CA LEU A 325 -0.53 -3.69 -6.27
C LEU A 325 -0.48 -3.27 -7.75
N SER A 326 -0.55 -1.97 -8.05
CA SER A 326 -0.46 -1.46 -9.42
C SER A 326 0.85 -1.86 -10.10
N LEU A 327 1.99 -1.76 -9.40
CA LEU A 327 3.30 -2.20 -9.90
C LEU A 327 3.36 -3.71 -10.13
N ALA A 328 2.81 -4.51 -9.21
CA ALA A 328 2.76 -5.97 -9.36
C ALA A 328 1.91 -6.37 -10.58
N LEU A 329 0.77 -5.72 -10.80
CA LEU A 329 -0.07 -6.00 -11.96
C LEU A 329 0.63 -5.65 -13.28
N ASP A 330 1.30 -4.50 -13.37
CA ASP A 330 2.09 -4.14 -14.56
C ASP A 330 3.22 -5.16 -14.81
N TYR A 331 3.90 -5.60 -13.75
CA TYR A 331 4.91 -6.65 -13.82
C TYR A 331 4.36 -7.99 -14.32
N PHE A 332 3.12 -8.33 -13.93
CA PHE A 332 2.45 -9.56 -14.36
C PHE A 332 1.70 -9.45 -15.70
N ASN A 333 1.80 -8.32 -16.40
CA ASN A 333 1.02 -7.99 -17.59
C ASN A 333 -0.50 -8.07 -17.35
N LYS A 334 -0.96 -7.45 -16.25
CA LYS A 334 -2.35 -7.40 -15.80
C LYS A 334 -2.81 -5.97 -15.57
N LYS A 335 -4.12 -5.79 -15.59
CA LYS A 335 -4.81 -4.53 -15.28
C LYS A 335 -5.67 -4.70 -14.04
N LEU A 336 -6.08 -3.57 -13.47
CA LEU A 336 -7.03 -3.53 -12.35
C LEU A 336 -8.38 -4.18 -12.70
N SER A 337 -8.76 -4.21 -13.98
CA SER A 337 -9.96 -4.89 -14.46
C SER A 337 -9.85 -6.41 -14.47
N ASP A 338 -8.64 -6.96 -14.38
CA ASP A 338 -8.38 -8.40 -14.54
C ASP A 338 -8.42 -9.14 -13.20
N ILE A 339 -8.45 -8.41 -12.07
CA ILE A 339 -8.43 -8.99 -10.73
C ILE A 339 -9.83 -9.13 -10.15
N GLU A 340 -9.98 -10.06 -9.21
CA GLU A 340 -11.14 -10.15 -8.32
C GLU A 340 -10.68 -9.86 -6.90
N VAL A 341 -11.41 -9.01 -6.18
CA VAL A 341 -11.18 -8.73 -4.77
C VAL A 341 -12.29 -9.37 -3.95
N ASN A 342 -11.94 -10.35 -3.13
CA ASN A 342 -12.84 -10.99 -2.18
C ASN A 342 -12.45 -10.53 -0.77
N LEU A 343 -13.15 -9.51 -0.26
CA LEU A 343 -12.85 -8.87 1.03
C LEU A 343 -12.90 -9.89 2.17
N GLY A 344 -11.91 -9.84 3.06
CA GLY A 344 -11.73 -10.82 4.13
C GLY A 344 -11.13 -12.16 3.69
N LYS A 345 -10.75 -12.30 2.41
CA LYS A 345 -10.19 -13.55 1.89
C LYS A 345 -8.94 -13.33 1.03
N TYR A 346 -9.09 -12.76 -0.16
CA TYR A 346 -7.99 -12.64 -1.11
C TYR A 346 -8.23 -11.62 -2.23
N ILE A 347 -7.14 -11.19 -2.86
CA ILE A 347 -7.12 -10.64 -4.22
C ILE A 347 -6.63 -11.74 -5.16
N PHE A 348 -7.39 -12.03 -6.21
CA PHE A 348 -7.07 -13.04 -7.22
C PHE A 348 -6.51 -12.39 -8.48
N ILE A 349 -5.32 -12.82 -8.89
CA ILE A 349 -4.67 -12.41 -10.13
C ILE A 349 -4.54 -13.64 -11.04
N PRO A 350 -5.34 -13.72 -12.12
CA PRO A 350 -5.36 -14.89 -12.99
C PRO A 350 -4.20 -14.89 -13.99
N HIS A 351 -3.58 -16.06 -14.22
CA HIS A 351 -2.60 -16.28 -15.29
C HIS A 351 -1.48 -15.23 -15.39
N PRO A 352 -0.72 -14.96 -14.31
CA PRO A 352 0.37 -13.98 -14.34
C PRO A 352 1.42 -14.33 -15.41
N GLN A 353 1.99 -13.30 -16.02
CA GLN A 353 3.04 -13.44 -17.03
C GLN A 353 4.34 -12.77 -16.57
N HIS A 354 5.44 -13.10 -17.24
CA HIS A 354 6.75 -12.51 -17.03
C HIS A 354 7.34 -12.09 -18.37
N PHE A 355 7.93 -10.90 -18.43
CA PHE A 355 8.57 -10.43 -19.65
C PHE A 355 9.99 -11.00 -19.75
N ASN A 356 10.22 -11.84 -20.75
CA ASN A 356 11.54 -12.40 -21.01
C ASN A 356 12.35 -11.42 -21.85
N THR A 357 13.38 -10.82 -21.25
CA THR A 357 14.20 -9.78 -21.90
C THR A 357 15.01 -10.31 -23.09
N LYS A 358 15.32 -11.61 -23.12
CA LYS A 358 16.08 -12.25 -24.20
C LYS A 358 15.21 -12.49 -25.43
N THR A 359 13.98 -12.97 -25.24
CA THR A 359 13.05 -13.26 -26.34
C THR A 359 12.20 -12.04 -26.72
N GLY A 360 12.03 -11.09 -25.81
CA GLY A 360 11.15 -9.93 -25.96
C GLY A 360 9.65 -10.28 -25.86
N LEU A 361 9.32 -11.43 -25.27
CA LEU A 361 7.95 -11.96 -25.21
C LEU A 361 7.47 -12.12 -23.77
N TRP A 362 6.15 -12.04 -23.59
CA TRP A 362 5.49 -12.40 -22.35
C TRP A 362 5.29 -13.90 -22.26
N GLU A 363 5.81 -14.50 -21.19
CA GLU A 363 5.76 -15.93 -20.93
C GLU A 363 4.99 -16.20 -19.62
N PRO A 364 4.44 -17.40 -19.39
CA PRO A 364 3.81 -17.72 -18.10
C PRO A 364 4.78 -17.48 -16.93
N TYR A 365 4.31 -16.83 -15.87
CA TYR A 365 5.14 -16.52 -14.71
C TYR A 365 5.61 -17.80 -14.01
N LYS A 366 6.89 -17.81 -13.64
CA LYS A 366 7.48 -18.89 -12.86
C LYS A 366 8.24 -18.31 -11.67
N LYS A 367 8.03 -18.89 -10.50
CA LYS A 367 8.72 -18.51 -9.26
C LYS A 367 10.00 -19.33 -9.10
N MET A 368 11.10 -18.69 -8.76
CA MET A 368 12.35 -19.40 -8.46
C MET A 368 12.23 -20.12 -7.12
N ILE A 369 12.45 -21.44 -7.11
CA ILE A 369 12.48 -22.26 -5.88
C ILE A 369 13.91 -22.37 -5.36
N SER A 370 14.88 -22.56 -6.26
CA SER A 370 16.28 -22.76 -5.90
C SER A 370 17.19 -21.89 -6.78
N PRO A 371 18.09 -21.09 -6.19
CA PRO A 371 19.05 -20.31 -6.96
C PRO A 371 20.07 -21.23 -7.64
N PRO A 372 20.71 -20.78 -8.73
CA PRO A 372 21.77 -21.55 -9.36
C PRO A 372 22.99 -21.63 -8.43
N LYS A 373 23.69 -22.77 -8.44
CA LYS A 373 24.92 -22.98 -7.67
C LYS A 373 26.13 -22.89 -8.57
N TYR A 374 27.15 -22.19 -8.12
CA TYR A 374 28.40 -21.98 -8.86
C TYR A 374 29.58 -22.65 -8.15
N ASN A 375 30.59 -23.09 -8.90
CA ASN A 375 31.87 -23.52 -8.35
C ASN A 375 32.77 -22.31 -8.02
N ALA A 376 33.94 -22.57 -7.45
CA ALA A 376 34.92 -21.52 -7.11
C ALA A 376 35.41 -20.73 -8.35
N ASP A 377 35.31 -21.32 -9.54
CA ASP A 377 35.69 -20.72 -10.82
C ASP A 377 34.53 -19.95 -11.49
N GLY A 378 33.34 -19.92 -10.87
CA GLY A 378 32.16 -19.22 -11.36
C GLY A 378 31.32 -19.99 -12.39
N GLU A 379 31.58 -21.27 -12.59
CA GLU A 379 30.81 -22.15 -13.48
C GLU A 379 29.57 -22.73 -12.78
N VAL A 380 28.47 -22.85 -13.51
CA VAL A 380 27.20 -23.37 -12.96
C VAL A 380 27.32 -24.88 -12.70
N ILE A 381 27.25 -25.28 -11.43
CA ILE A 381 27.16 -26.68 -10.98
C ILE A 381 25.70 -27.15 -11.05
N LYS A 382 24.75 -26.26 -10.71
CA LYS A 382 23.31 -26.55 -10.71
C LYS A 382 22.56 -25.34 -11.24
N GLU A 383 21.74 -25.55 -12.27
CA GLU A 383 20.84 -24.54 -12.79
C GLU A 383 19.76 -24.14 -11.78
N ALA A 384 19.21 -22.94 -11.94
CA ALA A 384 18.10 -22.47 -11.13
C ALA A 384 16.84 -23.31 -11.41
N GLU A 385 16.08 -23.61 -10.36
CA GLU A 385 14.81 -24.33 -10.47
C GLU A 385 13.63 -23.36 -10.35
N TYR A 386 12.65 -23.51 -11.24
CA TYR A 386 11.48 -22.65 -11.31
C TYR A 386 10.18 -23.46 -11.28
N GLU A 387 9.18 -22.92 -10.58
CA GLU A 387 7.82 -23.46 -10.50
C GLU A 387 6.85 -22.59 -11.28
N LEU A 388 5.98 -23.19 -12.08
CA LEU A 388 4.91 -22.46 -12.77
C LEU A 388 3.90 -21.96 -11.74
N VAL A 389 3.55 -20.68 -11.81
CA VAL A 389 2.50 -20.09 -10.97
C VAL A 389 1.28 -19.83 -11.86
N PRO A 390 0.27 -20.71 -11.86
CA PRO A 390 -0.88 -20.56 -12.74
C PRO A 390 -1.74 -19.35 -12.37
N ASP A 391 -1.89 -19.08 -11.07
CA ASP A 391 -2.65 -17.96 -10.52
C ASP A 391 -2.04 -17.49 -9.19
N ILE A 392 -2.30 -16.24 -8.81
CA ILE A 392 -1.87 -15.68 -7.52
C ILE A 392 -3.10 -15.34 -6.67
N LYS A 393 -3.04 -15.69 -5.39
CA LYS A 393 -4.02 -15.30 -4.37
C LYS A 393 -3.31 -14.57 -3.24
N ILE A 394 -3.55 -13.27 -3.13
CA ILE A 394 -2.96 -12.42 -2.09
C ILE A 394 -3.94 -12.36 -0.92
N PRO A 395 -3.62 -12.91 0.27
CA PRO A 395 -4.52 -12.86 1.40
C PRO A 395 -4.76 -11.41 1.86
N ILE A 396 -6.04 -11.05 2.07
CA ILE A 396 -6.44 -9.74 2.57
C ILE A 396 -7.52 -9.88 3.66
N ASP A 397 -7.57 -8.91 4.58
CA ASP A 397 -8.66 -8.79 5.56
C ASP A 397 -9.92 -8.11 4.99
N GLU A 398 -10.93 -7.89 5.83
CA GLU A 398 -12.19 -7.23 5.48
C GLU A 398 -12.01 -5.76 5.02
N ASN A 399 -10.90 -5.12 5.37
CA ASN A 399 -10.55 -3.77 4.95
C ASN A 399 -9.63 -3.76 3.72
N GLY A 400 -9.40 -4.91 3.08
CA GLY A 400 -8.55 -5.00 1.90
C GLY A 400 -7.06 -4.87 2.22
N THR A 401 -6.63 -5.19 3.44
CA THR A 401 -5.24 -5.04 3.89
C THR A 401 -4.46 -6.35 3.81
N MET A 402 -3.23 -6.28 3.34
CA MET A 402 -2.28 -7.39 3.27
C MET A 402 -1.24 -7.26 4.38
N LEU A 403 -0.92 -8.38 5.03
CA LEU A 403 0.24 -8.47 5.91
C LEU A 403 1.52 -8.46 5.07
N VAL A 404 2.42 -7.51 5.34
CA VAL A 404 3.70 -7.38 4.64
C VAL A 404 4.68 -8.41 5.20
N ASN A 405 5.23 -9.23 4.31
CA ASN A 405 6.26 -10.19 4.64
C ASN A 405 7.63 -9.51 4.53
N PHE A 406 8.13 -8.94 5.63
CA PHE A 406 9.44 -8.29 5.64
C PHE A 406 10.57 -9.31 5.43
N MET A 407 11.50 -9.00 4.53
CA MET A 407 12.56 -9.92 4.08
C MET A 407 13.86 -9.78 4.84
N GLY A 408 14.06 -8.71 5.59
CA GLY A 408 15.27 -8.49 6.36
C GLY A 408 15.38 -7.09 6.94
N PRO A 409 16.51 -6.81 7.60
CA PRO A 409 16.78 -5.50 8.18
C PRO A 409 16.92 -4.39 7.12
N PRO A 410 16.86 -3.11 7.51
CA PRO A 410 17.07 -1.99 6.60
C PRO A 410 18.40 -2.09 5.84
N SER A 411 18.35 -1.73 4.57
CA SER A 411 19.46 -1.78 3.62
C SER A 411 20.37 -0.57 3.79
N PHE A 412 21.67 -0.73 3.58
CA PHE A 412 22.62 0.38 3.50
C PHE A 412 22.75 0.89 2.06
N SER A 413 22.87 2.21 1.89
CA SER A 413 23.12 2.82 0.58
C SER A 413 24.56 2.62 0.10
N THR A 414 25.49 2.34 1.02
CA THR A 414 26.90 2.10 0.70
C THR A 414 27.05 0.78 -0.08
N PRO A 415 27.68 0.80 -1.27
CA PRO A 415 27.95 -0.42 -2.02
C PRO A 415 28.79 -1.42 -1.21
N GLY A 416 28.44 -2.71 -1.27
CA GLY A 416 29.15 -3.79 -0.58
C GLY A 416 28.72 -4.00 0.87
N GLU A 417 27.96 -3.06 1.45
CA GLU A 417 27.32 -3.25 2.76
C GLU A 417 26.05 -4.09 2.65
N ARG A 418 25.47 -4.45 3.81
CA ARG A 418 24.24 -5.23 3.88
C ARG A 418 23.08 -4.54 3.15
N GLN A 419 22.46 -5.25 2.21
CA GLN A 419 21.29 -4.80 1.46
C GLN A 419 20.26 -5.92 1.40
N THR A 420 19.04 -5.67 1.90
CA THR A 420 17.92 -6.63 1.74
C THR A 420 17.41 -6.59 0.31
N PHE A 421 17.26 -5.39 -0.23
CA PHE A 421 17.01 -5.16 -1.66
C PHE A 421 18.21 -4.44 -2.28
N PRO A 422 18.56 -4.72 -3.55
CA PRO A 422 19.61 -3.98 -4.23
C PRO A 422 19.34 -2.47 -4.20
N VAL A 423 20.32 -1.69 -3.73
CA VAL A 423 20.24 -0.22 -3.69
C VAL A 423 21.31 0.38 -4.59
N ARG A 424 20.89 1.28 -5.49
CA ARG A 424 21.78 2.12 -6.29
C ARG A 424 21.51 3.59 -5.98
N SER A 425 22.57 4.41 -6.00
CA SER A 425 22.44 5.85 -5.76
C SER A 425 21.69 6.54 -6.91
N TYR A 426 20.73 7.39 -6.58
CA TYR A 426 20.02 8.26 -7.53
C TYR A 426 20.99 9.05 -8.42
N SER A 427 22.09 9.55 -7.84
CA SER A 427 23.12 10.27 -8.59
C SER A 427 23.83 9.46 -9.68
N GLY A 428 23.85 8.13 -9.57
CA GLY A 428 24.39 7.25 -10.61
C GLY A 428 23.60 7.29 -11.91
N TYR A 429 22.34 7.74 -11.85
CA TYR A 429 21.47 7.89 -13.01
C TYR A 429 21.31 9.37 -13.39
N ALA A 430 21.00 10.24 -12.44
CA ALA A 430 20.66 11.63 -12.76
C ALA A 430 21.85 12.54 -13.13
N SER A 431 23.10 12.13 -12.89
CA SER A 431 24.25 13.04 -13.08
C SER A 431 24.60 13.33 -14.53
N ASN A 432 24.43 12.34 -15.41
CA ASN A 432 24.87 12.41 -16.81
C ASN A 432 23.85 11.67 -17.70
N PRO A 433 22.67 12.27 -17.94
CA PRO A 433 21.66 11.67 -18.79
C PRO A 433 22.14 11.53 -20.24
N PRO A 434 21.81 10.44 -20.95
CA PRO A 434 22.04 10.33 -22.38
C PRO A 434 21.31 11.45 -23.14
N GLY A 435 21.93 11.99 -24.18
CA GLY A 435 21.30 12.97 -25.06
C GLY A 435 20.21 12.36 -25.97
N LEU A 436 19.62 13.19 -26.82
CA LEU A 436 18.50 12.79 -27.69
C LEU A 436 18.87 11.84 -28.84
N ASP A 437 20.15 11.67 -29.15
CA ASP A 437 20.62 10.82 -30.25
C ASP A 437 20.62 9.33 -29.85
N PRO A 438 19.71 8.49 -30.39
CA PRO A 438 19.58 7.08 -29.98
C PRO A 438 20.80 6.24 -30.33
N ALA A 439 21.63 6.66 -31.30
CA ALA A 439 22.86 5.94 -31.65
C ALA A 439 23.90 6.00 -30.53
N LYS A 440 23.81 7.01 -29.64
CA LYS A 440 24.72 7.21 -28.50
C LYS A 440 24.18 6.66 -27.19
N TRP A 441 22.98 6.09 -27.18
CA TRP A 441 22.41 5.51 -25.98
C TRP A 441 23.18 4.25 -25.54
N PRO A 442 23.38 4.05 -24.23
CA PRO A 442 24.02 2.83 -23.73
C PRO A 442 23.19 1.59 -24.12
N PRO A 443 23.83 0.44 -24.40
CA PRO A 443 23.12 -0.77 -24.80
C PRO A 443 22.23 -1.35 -23.70
N THR A 444 22.66 -1.28 -22.44
CA THR A 444 21.92 -1.74 -21.25
C THR A 444 22.43 -1.00 -20.02
N ARG A 445 21.63 -1.01 -18.94
CA ARG A 445 22.03 -0.61 -17.58
C ARG A 445 21.75 -1.71 -16.53
N ALA A 446 21.58 -2.95 -17.01
CA ALA A 446 21.13 -4.08 -16.20
C ALA A 446 19.80 -3.78 -15.48
N LEU A 447 18.86 -3.20 -16.24
CA LEU A 447 17.53 -2.82 -15.79
C LEU A 447 16.43 -3.69 -16.41
N GLY A 448 16.79 -4.65 -17.26
CA GLY A 448 15.84 -5.51 -17.96
C GLY A 448 14.81 -6.10 -17.00
N ASN A 449 13.53 -5.80 -17.27
CA ASN A 449 12.36 -6.19 -16.51
C ASN A 449 12.30 -5.74 -15.03
N LYS A 450 13.20 -4.85 -14.58
CA LYS A 450 13.21 -4.39 -13.17
C LYS A 450 12.08 -3.42 -12.86
N ILE A 451 11.52 -3.53 -11.67
CA ILE A 451 10.67 -2.53 -11.04
C ILE A 451 11.60 -1.59 -10.24
N VAL A 452 11.78 -0.39 -10.76
CA VAL A 452 12.67 0.62 -10.17
C VAL A 452 11.87 1.49 -9.21
N MET A 453 12.32 1.59 -7.96
CA MET A 453 11.64 2.35 -6.90
C MET A 453 12.54 3.47 -6.43
N VAL A 454 12.14 4.71 -6.71
CA VAL A 454 12.95 5.90 -6.49
C VAL A 454 12.40 6.64 -5.28
N GLY A 455 13.18 6.77 -4.20
CA GLY A 455 12.68 7.37 -2.97
C GLY A 455 13.78 7.82 -2.02
N ALA A 456 13.36 8.31 -0.85
CA ALA A 456 14.27 8.81 0.17
C ALA A 456 15.18 7.70 0.74
N PHE A 457 16.46 8.00 0.89
CA PHE A 457 17.45 7.04 1.41
C PHE A 457 18.59 7.71 2.18
N ALA A 458 18.30 8.83 2.83
CA ALA A 458 19.25 9.59 3.62
C ALA A 458 18.59 10.10 4.91
N ARG A 459 19.28 9.91 6.04
CA ARG A 459 18.82 10.38 7.35
C ARG A 459 18.61 11.90 7.34
N GLY A 460 17.50 12.34 7.92
CA GLY A 460 17.18 13.77 8.06
C GLY A 460 16.70 14.46 6.78
N MET A 461 16.54 13.73 5.67
CA MET A 461 16.00 14.29 4.42
C MET A 461 14.46 14.39 4.46
N SER A 462 13.81 13.45 5.15
CA SER A 462 12.37 13.38 5.33
C SER A 462 12.04 12.66 6.64
N ALA A 463 10.82 12.83 7.15
CA ALA A 463 10.25 12.01 8.21
C ALA A 463 9.71 10.66 7.67
N ASP A 464 10.36 10.13 6.64
CA ASP A 464 9.92 8.93 5.91
C ASP A 464 10.50 7.62 6.49
N GLU A 465 11.14 7.71 7.67
CA GLU A 465 11.50 6.54 8.45
C GLU A 465 10.28 6.08 9.26
N LYS A 466 9.84 4.86 9.02
CA LYS A 466 8.69 4.26 9.71
C LYS A 466 9.15 3.06 10.55
N PRO A 467 8.57 2.84 11.74
CA PRO A 467 8.85 1.66 12.54
C PRO A 467 8.29 0.39 11.87
N THR A 468 9.15 -0.60 11.68
CA THR A 468 8.85 -1.92 11.12
C THR A 468 9.32 -3.02 12.09
N PRO A 469 9.00 -4.31 11.84
CA PRO A 469 9.49 -5.41 12.67
C PRO A 469 11.03 -5.48 12.80
N TYR A 470 11.78 -4.90 11.85
CA TYR A 470 13.24 -4.84 11.89
C TYR A 470 13.81 -3.46 12.28
N GLY A 471 12.97 -2.58 12.83
CA GLY A 471 13.35 -1.21 13.24
C GLY A 471 12.92 -0.16 12.23
N LEU A 472 13.58 1.01 12.25
CA LEU A 472 13.25 2.11 11.35
C LEU A 472 13.70 1.79 9.92
N MET A 473 12.79 1.95 8.97
CA MET A 473 13.00 1.67 7.55
C MET A 473 12.43 2.83 6.71
N TYR A 474 13.08 3.15 5.58
CA TYR A 474 12.58 4.17 4.64
C TYR A 474 11.29 3.72 3.95
N GLY A 475 10.39 4.65 3.61
CA GLY A 475 9.12 4.37 2.94
C GLY A 475 9.29 3.50 1.69
N VAL A 476 10.24 3.86 0.82
CA VAL A 476 10.57 3.09 -0.38
C VAL A 476 10.98 1.63 -0.11
N GLU A 477 11.64 1.35 1.03
CA GLU A 477 11.99 -0.01 1.42
C GLU A 477 10.77 -0.79 1.95
N ILE A 478 9.81 -0.12 2.58
CA ILE A 478 8.55 -0.73 2.97
C ILE A 478 7.74 -1.09 1.72
N HIS A 479 7.70 -0.20 0.72
CA HIS A 479 7.12 -0.51 -0.59
C HIS A 479 7.80 -1.71 -1.26
N ALA A 480 9.13 -1.80 -1.20
CA ALA A 480 9.87 -2.95 -1.72
C ALA A 480 9.48 -4.27 -1.02
N ASN A 481 9.36 -4.28 0.32
CA ASN A 481 8.90 -5.46 1.06
C ASN A 481 7.46 -5.83 0.72
N ALA A 482 6.56 -4.85 0.61
CA ALA A 482 5.16 -5.09 0.29
C ALA A 482 4.99 -5.60 -1.15
N LEU A 483 5.69 -5.01 -2.11
CA LEU A 483 5.75 -5.50 -3.49
C LEU A 483 6.32 -6.93 -3.53
N ASN A 484 7.42 -7.19 -2.84
CA ASN A 484 8.00 -8.53 -2.74
C ASN A 484 7.07 -9.56 -2.07
N THR A 485 6.12 -9.12 -1.26
CA THR A 485 5.13 -10.03 -0.66
C THR A 485 4.13 -10.52 -1.71
N ILE A 486 3.85 -9.68 -2.72
CA ILE A 486 2.95 -10.01 -3.82
C ILE A 486 3.66 -10.91 -4.86
N LEU A 487 4.93 -10.64 -5.16
CA LEU A 487 5.75 -11.39 -6.13
C LEU A 487 6.18 -12.78 -5.63
#